data_AF-A0A7V4KPP2-F1
#
_entry.id   AF-A0A7V4KPP2-F1
#
_cell.length_a   1.000
_cell.length_b   1.000
_cell.length_c   1.000
_cell.angle_alpha   90.00
_cell.angle_beta   90.00
_cell.angle_gamma   90.00
#
_symmetry.space_group_name_H-M   'P 1'
#
loop_
_entity.id
_entity.type
_entity.pdbx_description
1 polymer ?
#
loop_
_entity_poly.entity_id
_entity_poly.type
_entity_poly.pdbx_seq_one_letter_code
_entity_poly.pdbx_strand_id
1 'polypeptide(L)'
;MCTWLVVASPLTATELRAMLPPGLAADPLPPAALPGLRRLLPAARTLAVLRRGACACDFFLEREGGADERHLRRRYALLGVHRALRHTALERHRRHPAPGTPAAWSRALATLVREHARTAGDAAFLRLFAADDPLRETIPPLALAPAVERRAADLPALAGDWLADAVPVIVRA
;
A
#
# COMPACT_ATOMS: atom_id res chain seq x y z
N MET A 1 -5.36 12.36 -0.41
CA MET A 1 -5.28 11.31 -1.43
C MET A 1 -3.82 10.99 -1.59
N CYS A 2 -3.36 10.18 -0.66
CA CYS A 2 -2.05 9.56 -0.79
C CYS A 2 -2.25 8.15 -1.31
N THR A 3 -1.16 7.54 -1.76
CA THR A 3 -1.14 6.11 -2.00
C THR A 3 -1.08 5.39 -0.66
N TRP A 4 -1.89 4.34 -0.54
CA TRP A 4 -1.92 3.41 0.58
C TRP A 4 -1.67 2.02 0.04
N LEU A 5 -0.84 1.25 0.73
CA LEU A 5 -0.61 -0.14 0.41
C LEU A 5 -1.20 -0.97 1.52
N VAL A 6 -2.22 -1.76 1.21
CA VAL A 6 -2.84 -2.66 2.16
C VAL A 6 -2.35 -4.08 1.91
N VAL A 7 -2.10 -4.81 2.98
CA VAL A 7 -1.79 -6.24 2.96
C VAL A 7 -2.79 -7.01 3.80
N ALA A 8 -3.29 -8.12 3.26
CA ALA A 8 -3.91 -9.21 4.01
C ALA A 8 -2.89 -10.34 4.11
N SER A 9 -2.59 -10.77 5.33
CA SER A 9 -1.51 -11.69 5.65
C SER A 9 -1.97 -12.78 6.63
N PRO A 10 -1.51 -14.02 6.48
CA PRO A 10 -1.74 -15.09 7.47
C PRO A 10 -0.94 -14.88 8.76
N LEU A 11 0.01 -13.95 8.79
CA LEU A 11 0.76 -13.56 9.99
C LEU A 11 -0.11 -12.70 10.91
N THR A 12 0.22 -12.70 12.20
CA THR A 12 -0.23 -11.69 13.17
C THR A 12 0.40 -10.32 12.88
N ALA A 13 -0.15 -9.24 13.43
CA ALA A 13 0.40 -7.90 13.27
C ALA A 13 1.83 -7.79 13.82
N THR A 14 2.15 -8.51 14.90
CA THR A 14 3.49 -8.53 15.50
C THR A 14 4.49 -9.23 14.59
N GLU A 15 4.16 -10.42 14.08
CA GLU A 15 5.00 -11.16 13.14
C GLU A 15 5.21 -10.38 11.84
N LEU A 16 4.15 -9.76 11.29
CA LEU A 16 4.26 -8.94 10.10
C LEU A 16 5.24 -7.78 10.30
N ARG A 17 5.16 -7.08 11.44
CA ARG A 17 6.10 -5.99 11.77
C ARG A 17 7.54 -6.46 11.91
N ALA A 18 7.75 -7.65 12.48
CA ALA A 18 9.08 -8.23 12.63
C ALA A 18 9.75 -8.56 11.27
N MET A 19 8.95 -8.78 10.22
CA MET A 19 9.46 -9.02 8.86
C MET A 19 9.74 -7.74 8.07
N LEU A 20 9.32 -6.58 8.56
CA LEU A 20 9.45 -5.34 7.78
C LEU A 20 10.91 -4.88 7.71
N PRO A 21 11.38 -4.44 6.53
CA PRO A 21 12.66 -3.76 6.44
C PRO A 21 12.62 -2.44 7.24
N PRO A 22 13.79 -1.95 7.70
CA PRO A 22 13.88 -0.71 8.46
C PRO A 22 13.22 0.46 7.74
N GLY A 23 12.44 1.26 8.49
CA GLY A 23 11.74 2.43 7.96
C GLY A 23 10.35 2.14 7.37
N LEU A 24 9.94 0.87 7.28
CA LEU A 24 8.55 0.51 7.01
C LEU A 24 7.77 0.28 8.30
N ALA A 25 6.49 0.67 8.27
CA ALA A 25 5.52 0.40 9.31
C ALA A 25 4.37 -0.41 8.73
N ALA A 26 3.85 -1.34 9.54
CA ALA A 26 2.58 -2.01 9.31
C ALA A 26 1.63 -1.64 10.45
N ASP A 27 0.57 -0.92 10.10
CA ASP A 27 -0.47 -0.54 11.04
C ASP A 27 -1.73 -1.34 10.78
N PRO A 28 -2.25 -2.07 11.77
CA PRO A 28 -3.41 -2.92 11.58
C PRO A 28 -4.62 -2.07 11.21
N LEU A 29 -5.36 -2.55 10.22
CA LEU A 29 -6.65 -2.00 9.86
C LEU A 29 -7.73 -2.55 10.79
N PRO A 30 -8.78 -1.74 11.08
CA PRO A 30 -9.93 -2.25 11.79
C PRO A 30 -10.54 -3.43 11.00
N PRO A 31 -11.08 -4.46 11.66
CA PRO A 31 -11.61 -5.65 11.00
C PRO A 31 -12.66 -5.39 9.91
N ALA A 32 -13.38 -4.27 10.03
CA ALA A 32 -14.43 -3.84 9.11
C ALA A 32 -13.92 -3.10 7.86
N ALA A 33 -12.63 -2.72 7.79
CA ALA A 33 -12.13 -1.81 6.77
C ALA A 33 -12.17 -2.40 5.34
N LEU A 34 -11.96 -3.71 5.18
CA LEU A 34 -11.89 -4.36 3.86
C LEU A 34 -12.40 -5.81 3.87
N PRO A 35 -13.72 -6.03 4.01
CA PRO A 35 -14.30 -7.36 3.90
C PRO A 35 -13.98 -8.03 2.55
N GLY A 36 -13.84 -7.24 1.46
CA GLY A 36 -13.45 -7.75 0.14
C GLY A 36 -12.08 -8.42 0.14
N LEU A 37 -11.08 -7.84 0.81
CA LEU A 37 -9.73 -8.41 0.84
C LEU A 37 -9.67 -9.72 1.65
N ARG A 38 -10.46 -9.82 2.73
CA ARG A 38 -10.62 -11.08 3.49
C ARG A 38 -11.26 -12.20 2.70
N ARG A 39 -12.20 -11.88 1.80
CA ARG A 39 -12.80 -12.90 0.91
C ARG A 39 -11.77 -13.44 -0.08
N LEU A 40 -10.85 -12.59 -0.54
CA LEU A 40 -9.79 -12.98 -1.46
C LEU A 40 -8.71 -13.83 -0.80
N LEU A 41 -8.42 -13.60 0.49
CA LEU A 41 -7.50 -14.41 1.27
C LEU A 41 -8.14 -14.84 2.61
N PRO A 42 -8.93 -15.92 2.62
CA PRO A 42 -9.62 -16.38 3.83
C PRO A 42 -8.68 -16.75 4.99
N ALA A 43 -7.45 -17.16 4.68
CA ALA A 43 -6.42 -17.49 5.66
C ALA A 43 -5.81 -16.26 6.35
N ALA A 44 -6.17 -15.04 5.95
CA ALA A 44 -5.60 -13.82 6.51
C ALA A 44 -5.97 -13.63 7.99
N ARG A 45 -4.96 -13.64 8.86
CA ARG A 45 -5.09 -13.28 10.28
C ARG A 45 -5.02 -11.78 10.51
N THR A 46 -4.29 -11.06 9.66
CA THR A 46 -4.07 -9.62 9.79
C THR A 46 -4.39 -8.89 8.49
N LEU A 47 -5.01 -7.72 8.62
CA LEU A 47 -5.05 -6.69 7.58
C LEU A 47 -4.28 -5.49 8.10
N ALA A 48 -3.37 -4.96 7.30
CA ALA A 48 -2.54 -3.83 7.71
C ALA A 48 -2.23 -2.88 6.54
N VAL A 49 -1.99 -1.63 6.86
CA VAL A 49 -1.43 -0.63 5.94
C VAL A 49 0.07 -0.66 6.06
N LEU A 50 0.74 -0.95 4.96
CA LEU A 50 2.17 -0.77 4.80
C LEU A 50 2.46 0.67 4.40
N ARG A 51 3.30 1.35 5.16
CA ARG A 51 3.68 2.75 4.89
C ARG A 51 5.13 3.02 5.27
N ARG A 52 5.68 4.05 4.64
CA ARG A 52 6.94 4.69 5.03
C ARG A 52 6.62 6.11 5.47
N GLY A 53 6.77 6.43 6.74
CA GLY A 53 6.28 7.72 7.27
C GLY A 53 4.75 7.78 7.28
N ALA A 54 4.15 8.72 6.55
CA ALA A 54 2.71 9.00 6.64
C ALA A 54 1.85 8.34 5.55
N CYS A 55 2.44 7.74 4.52
CA CYS A 55 1.74 7.04 3.45
C CYS A 55 2.65 6.06 2.68
N ALA A 56 2.14 5.47 1.60
CA ALA A 56 2.83 4.48 0.77
C ALA A 56 3.36 5.07 -0.56
N CYS A 57 3.33 6.39 -0.76
CA CYS A 57 3.76 7.04 -2.01
C CYS A 57 5.21 6.72 -2.39
N ASP A 58 6.12 6.62 -1.40
CA ASP A 58 7.55 6.38 -1.62
C ASP A 58 7.84 5.03 -2.30
N PHE A 59 6.90 4.07 -2.29
CA PHE A 59 7.05 2.82 -3.05
C PHE A 59 6.87 3.01 -4.55
N PHE A 60 6.13 4.04 -4.98
CA PHE A 60 5.60 4.15 -6.34
C PHE A 60 5.96 5.44 -7.06
N LEU A 61 6.44 6.47 -6.35
CA LEU A 61 6.66 7.81 -6.91
C LEU A 61 8.00 8.39 -6.49
N GLU A 62 8.77 8.90 -7.46
CA GLU A 62 10.04 9.57 -7.18
C GLU A 62 9.74 10.96 -6.63
N ARG A 63 10.39 11.30 -5.52
CA ARG A 63 10.22 12.58 -4.86
C ARG A 63 11.28 13.54 -5.35
N GLU A 64 11.07 14.03 -6.57
CA GLU A 64 11.90 15.05 -7.19
C GLU A 64 11.26 16.43 -7.06
N GLY A 65 11.76 17.24 -6.12
CA GLY A 65 11.32 18.62 -5.94
C GLY A 65 9.81 18.76 -5.74
N GLY A 66 9.18 19.79 -6.32
CA GLY A 66 7.72 20.00 -6.27
C GLY A 66 6.91 19.23 -7.32
N ALA A 67 7.52 18.30 -8.08
CA ALA A 67 6.83 17.55 -9.14
C ALA A 67 5.84 16.53 -8.58
N ASP A 68 6.17 15.90 -7.45
CA ASP A 68 5.30 14.99 -6.71
C ASP A 68 4.02 15.69 -6.24
N GLU A 69 4.14 16.89 -5.68
CA GLU A 69 3.02 17.68 -5.20
C GLU A 69 2.13 18.12 -6.36
N ARG A 70 2.71 18.50 -7.50
CA ARG A 70 1.95 18.79 -8.73
C ARG A 70 1.21 17.57 -9.25
N HIS A 71 1.84 16.40 -9.27
CA HIS A 71 1.19 15.14 -9.66
C HIS A 71 -0.01 14.83 -8.76
N LEU A 72 0.19 14.91 -7.45
CA LEU A 72 -0.89 14.72 -6.48
C LEU A 72 -2.01 15.75 -6.69
N ARG A 73 -1.68 17.05 -6.82
CA ARG A 73 -2.65 18.14 -7.12
C ARG A 73 -3.48 17.87 -8.37
N ARG A 74 -2.87 17.35 -9.45
CA ARG A 74 -3.59 16.96 -10.66
C ARG A 74 -4.54 15.79 -10.40
N ARG A 75 -4.09 14.71 -9.74
CA ARG A 75 -4.96 13.59 -9.38
C ARG A 75 -6.12 14.01 -8.47
N TYR A 76 -5.89 14.90 -7.50
CA TYR A 76 -6.95 15.45 -6.65
C TYR A 76 -8.02 16.18 -7.44
N ALA A 77 -7.63 16.97 -8.44
CA ALA A 77 -8.56 17.70 -9.28
C ALA A 77 -9.41 16.75 -10.14
N LEU A 78 -8.80 15.72 -10.72
CA LEU A 78 -9.50 14.70 -11.53
C LEU A 78 -10.54 13.91 -10.72
N LEU A 79 -10.28 13.70 -9.43
CA LEU A 79 -11.17 12.96 -8.53
C LEU A 79 -12.22 13.85 -7.85
N GLY A 80 -12.30 15.14 -8.20
CA GLY A 80 -13.29 16.07 -7.63
C GLY A 80 -13.16 16.28 -6.12
N VAL A 81 -11.99 16.02 -5.54
CA VAL A 81 -11.79 16.05 -4.09
C VAL A 81 -11.91 17.47 -3.57
N HIS A 82 -12.71 17.64 -2.51
CA HIS A 82 -12.90 18.95 -1.87
C HIS A 82 -11.56 19.58 -1.46
N ARG A 83 -11.43 20.90 -1.66
CA ARG A 83 -10.18 21.64 -1.44
C ARG A 83 -9.58 21.46 -0.05
N ALA A 84 -10.44 21.39 0.99
CA ALA A 84 -9.99 21.20 2.37
C ALA A 84 -9.30 19.83 2.57
N LEU A 85 -9.93 18.75 2.09
CA LEU A 85 -9.36 17.39 2.15
C LEU A 85 -8.06 17.29 1.35
N ARG A 86 -8.00 17.95 0.19
CA ARG A 86 -6.77 18.06 -0.59
C ARG A 86 -5.65 18.73 0.21
N HIS A 87 -5.94 19.82 0.92
CA HIS A 87 -4.93 20.53 1.71
C HIS A 87 -4.38 19.63 2.82
N THR A 88 -5.26 19.04 3.65
CA THR A 88 -4.86 18.14 4.74
C THR A 88 -4.01 16.97 4.24
N ALA A 89 -4.36 16.39 3.08
CA ALA A 89 -3.59 15.29 2.53
C ALA A 89 -2.23 15.72 1.96
N LEU A 90 -2.13 16.91 1.36
CA LEU A 90 -0.85 17.46 0.92
C LEU A 90 0.08 17.81 2.10
N GLU A 91 -0.47 18.35 3.19
CA GLU A 91 0.32 18.58 4.40
C GLU A 91 0.87 17.28 4.98
N ARG A 92 0.06 16.23 5.03
CA ARG A 92 0.51 14.89 5.47
C ARG A 92 1.66 14.39 4.59
N HIS A 93 1.54 14.52 3.28
CA HIS A 93 2.57 14.12 2.32
C HIS A 93 3.90 14.86 2.56
N ARG A 94 3.85 16.15 2.90
CA ARG A 94 5.04 16.97 3.17
C ARG A 94 5.81 16.58 4.45
N ARG A 95 5.16 15.97 5.45
CA ARG A 95 5.78 15.60 6.73
C ARG A 95 6.67 14.34 6.69
N HIS A 96 7.01 13.86 5.50
CA HIS A 96 7.80 12.64 5.35
C HIS A 96 9.30 12.87 5.58
N PRO A 97 10.02 11.84 6.08
CA PRO A 97 11.48 11.87 6.16
C PRO A 97 12.12 11.95 4.77
N ALA A 98 13.43 12.25 4.74
CA ALA A 98 14.20 12.44 3.52
C ALA A 98 13.94 11.35 2.46
N PRO A 99 13.75 11.74 1.19
CA PRO A 99 13.38 10.81 0.15
C PRO A 99 14.47 9.73 -0.03
N GLY A 100 14.03 8.49 -0.18
CA GLY A 100 14.87 7.46 -0.80
C GLY A 100 14.40 7.31 -2.25
N THR A 101 15.25 6.78 -3.14
CA THR A 101 14.82 6.54 -4.52
C THR A 101 13.74 5.46 -4.56
N PRO A 102 12.65 5.61 -5.34
CA PRO A 102 11.61 4.59 -5.40
C PRO A 102 12.07 3.27 -5.96
N ALA A 103 13.06 3.27 -6.86
CA ALA A 103 13.69 2.02 -7.30
C ALA A 103 14.21 1.19 -6.12
N ALA A 104 14.79 1.84 -5.09
CA ALA A 104 15.23 1.16 -3.88
C ALA A 104 14.06 0.64 -3.04
N TRP A 105 12.98 1.42 -2.90
CA TRP A 105 11.82 1.03 -2.09
C TRP A 105 10.91 0.01 -2.76
N SER A 106 10.69 0.12 -4.06
CA SER A 106 10.04 -0.91 -4.88
C SER A 106 10.79 -2.23 -4.76
N ARG A 107 12.13 -2.21 -4.80
CA ARG A 107 12.94 -3.41 -4.58
C ARG A 107 12.82 -3.95 -3.16
N ALA A 108 12.86 -3.09 -2.14
CA ALA A 108 12.68 -3.50 -0.75
C ALA A 108 11.29 -4.12 -0.51
N LEU A 109 10.24 -3.57 -1.12
CA LEU A 109 8.89 -4.12 -1.09
C LEU A 109 8.83 -5.49 -1.80
N ALA A 110 9.41 -5.63 -2.99
CA ALA A 110 9.46 -6.91 -3.69
C ALA A 110 10.21 -7.98 -2.87
N THR A 111 11.31 -7.61 -2.21
CA THR A 111 12.03 -8.49 -1.29
C THR A 111 11.15 -8.88 -0.10
N LEU A 112 10.49 -7.93 0.55
CA LEU A 112 9.55 -8.22 1.64
C LEU A 112 8.47 -9.20 1.20
N VAL A 113 7.86 -8.99 0.04
CA VAL A 113 6.78 -9.85 -0.48
C VAL A 113 7.28 -11.27 -0.72
N ARG A 114 8.49 -11.44 -1.27
CA ARG A 114 9.10 -12.76 -1.44
C ARG A 114 9.38 -13.44 -0.11
N GLU A 115 9.99 -12.73 0.83
CA GLU A 115 10.31 -13.30 2.13
C GLU A 115 9.04 -13.66 2.90
N HIS A 116 8.03 -12.81 2.81
CA HIS A 116 6.69 -13.10 3.32
C HIS A 116 6.14 -14.40 2.72
N ALA A 117 6.15 -14.52 1.39
CA ALA A 117 5.66 -15.71 0.70
C ALA A 117 6.41 -16.99 1.11
N ARG A 118 7.73 -16.92 1.24
CA ARG A 118 8.60 -18.03 1.68
C ARG A 118 8.34 -18.47 3.12
N THR A 119 8.08 -17.53 4.03
CA THR A 119 7.98 -17.80 5.48
C THR A 119 6.56 -18.03 5.95
N ALA A 120 5.58 -17.39 5.32
CA ALA A 120 4.20 -17.31 5.80
C ALA A 120 3.17 -17.82 4.79
N GLY A 121 3.57 -18.08 3.55
CA GLY A 121 2.68 -18.47 2.46
C GLY A 121 1.97 -17.28 1.81
N ASP A 122 0.81 -17.54 1.22
CA ASP A 122 0.10 -16.58 0.38
C ASP A 122 -0.28 -15.28 1.10
N ALA A 123 -0.24 -14.16 0.37
CA ALA A 123 -0.69 -12.85 0.82
C ALA A 123 -1.45 -12.12 -0.28
N ALA A 124 -2.35 -11.21 0.10
CA ALA A 124 -3.02 -10.32 -0.84
C ALA A 124 -2.59 -8.87 -0.58
N PHE A 125 -2.22 -8.17 -1.65
CA PHE A 125 -1.80 -6.78 -1.63
C PHE A 125 -2.78 -5.94 -2.43
N LEU A 126 -3.05 -4.72 -1.95
CA LEU A 126 -3.94 -3.79 -2.60
C LEU A 126 -3.39 -2.38 -2.50
N ARG A 127 -3.13 -1.77 -3.65
CA ARG A 127 -2.78 -0.36 -3.74
C ARG A 127 -4.05 0.48 -3.86
N LEU A 128 -4.19 1.49 -3.01
CA LEU A 128 -5.32 2.42 -3.00
C LEU A 128 -4.82 3.86 -3.12
N PHE A 129 -5.60 4.71 -3.77
CA PHE A 129 -5.41 6.15 -3.77
C PHE A 129 -6.62 6.81 -3.12
N ALA A 130 -6.47 7.24 -1.86
CA ALA A 130 -7.63 7.64 -1.04
C ALA A 130 -7.33 8.87 -0.16
N ALA A 131 -8.35 9.72 0.01
CA ALA A 131 -8.25 11.03 0.67
C ALA A 131 -7.87 10.88 2.12
N ASP A 132 -8.60 9.96 2.73
CA ASP A 132 -8.57 9.71 4.14
C ASP A 132 -7.53 8.66 4.47
N ASP A 133 -7.12 8.68 5.74
CA ASP A 133 -6.28 7.63 6.27
C ASP A 133 -7.14 6.37 6.42
N PRO A 134 -6.81 5.25 5.74
CA PRO A 134 -7.55 4.00 5.90
C PRO A 134 -7.49 3.47 7.34
N LEU A 135 -6.58 3.98 8.19
CA LEU A 135 -6.56 3.69 9.62
C LEU A 135 -7.64 4.44 10.42
N ARG A 136 -8.21 5.54 9.88
CA ARG A 136 -9.13 6.42 10.59
C ARG A 136 -10.58 6.28 10.15
N GLU A 137 -10.81 5.86 8.92
CA GLU A 137 -12.14 5.67 8.37
C GLU A 137 -12.32 4.27 7.79
N THR A 138 -13.56 3.79 7.81
CA THR A 138 -13.88 2.56 7.07
C THR A 138 -13.72 2.91 5.61
N ILE A 139 -12.77 2.26 4.93
CA ILE A 139 -12.62 2.40 3.49
C ILE A 139 -14.00 2.04 2.90
N PRO A 140 -14.69 2.94 2.18
CA PRO A 140 -15.97 2.61 1.56
C PRO A 140 -15.76 1.36 0.72
N PRO A 141 -16.76 0.47 0.60
CA PRO A 141 -16.62 -0.75 -0.18
C PRO A 141 -16.19 -0.38 -1.60
N LEU A 142 -14.88 -0.47 -1.86
CA LEU A 142 -14.35 -0.25 -3.19
C LEU A 142 -14.90 -1.41 -4.03
N ALA A 143 -15.48 -1.06 -5.17
CA ALA A 143 -15.62 -2.02 -6.25
C ALA A 143 -14.21 -2.42 -6.66
N LEU A 144 -13.67 -3.45 -6.01
CA LEU A 144 -12.37 -4.00 -6.35
C LEU A 144 -12.50 -4.61 -7.74
N ALA A 145 -11.52 -4.32 -8.58
CA ALA A 145 -11.37 -5.09 -9.81
C ALA A 145 -11.15 -6.58 -9.46
N PRO A 146 -11.38 -7.50 -10.40
CA PRO A 146 -11.03 -8.90 -10.22
C PRO A 146 -9.57 -9.04 -9.76
N ALA A 147 -9.34 -9.92 -8.79
CA ALA A 147 -8.01 -10.15 -8.27
C ALA A 147 -7.10 -10.76 -9.35
N VAL A 148 -5.84 -10.35 -9.35
CA VAL A 148 -4.80 -10.90 -10.21
C VAL A 148 -3.89 -11.78 -9.38
N GLU A 149 -3.55 -12.96 -9.88
CA GLU A 149 -2.57 -13.83 -9.22
C GLU A 149 -1.16 -13.60 -9.77
N ARG A 150 -0.18 -13.65 -8.87
CA ARG A 150 1.25 -13.57 -9.16
C ARG A 150 2.00 -14.58 -8.29
N ARG A 151 3.08 -15.17 -8.82
CA ARG A 151 3.99 -15.96 -8.00
C ARG A 151 5.05 -15.05 -7.39
N ALA A 152 5.42 -15.31 -6.15
CA ALA A 152 6.46 -14.53 -5.47
C ALA A 152 7.80 -14.50 -6.24
N ALA A 153 8.13 -15.60 -6.92
CA ALA A 153 9.33 -15.72 -7.74
C ALA A 153 9.40 -14.73 -8.92
N ASP A 154 8.25 -14.26 -9.43
CA ASP A 154 8.17 -13.41 -10.63
C ASP A 154 8.26 -11.90 -10.30
N LEU A 155 8.09 -11.53 -9.03
CA LEU A 155 8.03 -10.12 -8.60
C LEU A 155 9.33 -9.31 -8.74
N PRO A 156 10.56 -9.86 -8.62
CA PRO A 156 11.80 -9.10 -8.80
C PRO A 156 11.95 -8.45 -10.19
N ALA A 157 11.29 -9.00 -11.20
CA ALA A 157 11.28 -8.45 -12.57
C ALA A 157 10.30 -7.27 -12.74
N LEU A 158 9.44 -7.03 -11.76
CA LEU A 158 8.34 -6.06 -11.84
C LEU A 158 8.66 -4.90 -10.90
N ALA A 159 9.32 -3.87 -11.40
CA ALA A 159 9.77 -2.70 -10.64
C ALA A 159 8.61 -1.85 -10.08
N GLY A 160 7.87 -2.36 -9.09
CA GLY A 160 6.71 -1.69 -8.49
C GLY A 160 5.43 -1.68 -9.35
N ASP A 161 5.56 -1.92 -10.65
CA ASP A 161 4.46 -1.92 -11.64
C ASP A 161 3.47 -3.08 -11.50
N TRP A 162 3.77 -4.06 -10.65
CA TRP A 162 2.89 -5.21 -10.43
C TRP A 162 1.63 -4.88 -9.61
N LEU A 163 1.57 -3.68 -8.99
CA LEU A 163 0.43 -3.19 -8.21
C LEU A 163 -0.26 -2.03 -8.90
N ALA A 164 -1.33 -2.33 -9.64
CA ALA A 164 -2.25 -1.33 -10.17
C ALA A 164 -3.20 -0.79 -9.08
N ASP A 165 -3.66 0.45 -9.23
CA ASP A 165 -4.61 1.08 -8.31
C ASP A 165 -5.93 0.28 -8.26
N ALA A 166 -6.42 -0.03 -7.07
CA ALA A 166 -7.68 -0.73 -6.79
C ALA A 166 -7.80 -2.15 -7.40
N VAL A 167 -6.70 -2.74 -7.86
CA VAL A 167 -6.62 -4.13 -8.31
C VAL A 167 -5.94 -4.96 -7.21
N PRO A 168 -6.66 -5.88 -6.54
CA PRO A 168 -6.05 -6.78 -5.59
C PRO A 168 -5.08 -7.73 -6.31
N VAL A 169 -3.89 -7.92 -5.74
CA VAL A 169 -2.94 -8.92 -6.21
C VAL A 169 -2.76 -9.98 -5.14
N ILE A 170 -3.08 -11.22 -5.48
CA ILE A 170 -2.80 -12.39 -4.65
C ILE A 170 -1.41 -12.90 -5.04
N VAL A 171 -0.49 -12.81 -4.10
CA VAL A 171 0.85 -13.37 -4.23
C VAL A 171 0.83 -14.77 -3.66
N ARG A 172 1.09 -15.74 -4.53
CA ARG A 172 1.26 -17.15 -4.18
C ARG A 172 2.72 -17.44 -3.86
N ALA A 173 2.96 -18.26 -2.83
CA ALA A 173 4.30 -18.74 -2.48
C ALA A 173 5.00 -19.48 -3.61
#